data_AF-A0A9E3WUM7-F1
#
_entry.id   AF-A0A9E3WUM7-F1
#
_cell.length_a   1.000
_cell.length_b   1.000
_cell.length_c   1.000
_cell.angle_alpha   90.00
_cell.angle_beta   90.00
_cell.angle_gamma   90.00
#
_symmetry.space_group_name_H-M   'P 1'
#
loop_
_entity.id
_entity.type
_entity.pdbx_description
1 polymer ?
#
loop_
_entity_poly.entity_id
_entity_poly.type
_entity_poly.pdbx_seq_one_letter_code
_entity_poly.pdbx_strand_id
1 'polypeptide(L)'
;MPRSLVLALRRQDMALGSPLVCRWSWLAVALAWFVSAQSLEARRWTDRRGRGVDATFVRLLGEEVVLQLSNGKVVKVPLASLSDPDIAFVRGSLLDAGIRVWTDVSGRQVQAQYMRVADGKVYIKANGQTSPVEFTDLSTADRLYVREQLDEKSEQKLLPPADASESLPPPRAWADEDGRLVQGQFDRVASGKVFLAVEGATQVVPFEKLSDADQDYLRERLELQGLAHLLPPKRQPEPPAIEVAAVAPPSPEPEPTPSIAPPPLFIPPPPPVV
;
A
#
# COMPACT_ATOMS: atom_id res chain seq x y z
N MET A 1 -8.46 -73.82 -24.50
CA MET A 1 -8.54 -73.83 -25.97
C MET A 1 -8.12 -72.45 -26.47
N PRO A 2 -7.00 -72.34 -27.20
CA PRO A 2 -6.21 -71.10 -27.32
C PRO A 2 -6.29 -70.45 -28.71
N ARG A 3 -5.79 -69.22 -28.83
CA ARG A 3 -5.02 -68.84 -30.03
C ARG A 3 -3.91 -67.86 -29.67
N SER A 4 -2.70 -68.40 -29.75
CA SER A 4 -1.40 -67.75 -29.70
C SER A 4 -1.09 -67.00 -31.00
N LEU A 5 -0.27 -65.94 -30.91
CA LEU A 5 0.81 -65.53 -31.83
C LEU A 5 1.34 -64.16 -31.30
N VAL A 6 2.48 -64.02 -30.61
CA VAL A 6 3.90 -64.37 -30.84
C VAL A 6 4.61 -63.44 -31.85
N LEU A 7 5.80 -62.97 -31.41
CA LEU A 7 6.91 -62.27 -32.09
C LEU A 7 6.79 -60.74 -32.28
N ALA A 8 7.85 -59.94 -32.23
CA ALA A 8 9.21 -60.02 -31.66
C ALA A 8 9.86 -58.66 -31.94
N LEU A 9 10.43 -58.01 -30.92
CA LEU A 9 11.87 -57.71 -30.82
C LEU A 9 12.52 -57.10 -32.08
N ARG A 10 12.88 -55.81 -31.96
CA ARG A 10 14.13 -55.32 -32.55
C ARG A 10 14.79 -54.30 -31.62
N ARG A 11 15.72 -54.81 -30.81
CA ARG A 11 16.91 -54.08 -30.35
C ARG A 11 17.76 -53.79 -31.59
N GLN A 12 18.31 -52.59 -31.67
CA GLN A 12 19.53 -52.33 -32.42
C GLN A 12 20.54 -51.74 -31.44
N ASP A 13 21.46 -52.60 -31.02
CA ASP A 13 22.79 -52.22 -30.56
C ASP A 13 23.79 -52.65 -31.64
N MET A 14 24.98 -52.05 -31.59
CA MET A 14 26.23 -52.32 -32.32
C MET A 14 26.50 -51.35 -33.50
N ALA A 15 27.70 -50.80 -33.69
CA ALA A 15 28.91 -50.74 -32.89
C ALA A 15 29.90 -49.75 -33.57
N LEU A 16 30.72 -49.12 -32.72
CA LEU A 16 32.15 -48.73 -32.88
C LEU A 16 32.76 -48.46 -34.27
N GLY A 17 33.35 -47.26 -34.40
CA GLY A 17 34.41 -46.97 -35.37
C GLY A 17 34.91 -45.52 -35.29
N SER A 18 36.07 -45.29 -34.68
CA SER A 18 36.87 -44.06 -34.84
C SER A 18 38.08 -44.38 -35.72
N PRO A 19 38.55 -43.48 -36.61
CA PRO A 19 39.70 -42.64 -36.22
C PRO A 19 39.80 -41.23 -36.89
N LEU A 20 40.37 -40.29 -36.12
CA LEU A 20 41.39 -39.27 -36.46
C LEU A 20 41.36 -38.45 -37.79
N VAL A 21 41.44 -37.11 -37.60
CA VAL A 21 42.07 -36.00 -38.37
C VAL A 21 41.37 -35.30 -39.58
N CYS A 22 41.60 -33.97 -39.61
CA CYS A 22 41.47 -32.95 -40.69
C CYS A 22 40.12 -32.20 -40.79
N ARG A 23 40.06 -30.92 -40.34
CA ARG A 23 40.30 -29.66 -41.11
C ARG A 23 39.17 -29.42 -42.14
N TRP A 24 38.40 -28.33 -42.22
CA TRP A 24 38.55 -26.92 -41.84
C TRP A 24 37.18 -26.24 -41.58
N SER A 25 37.18 -25.31 -40.62
CA SER A 25 36.51 -24.00 -40.52
C SER A 25 35.18 -23.64 -41.23
N TRP A 26 34.47 -22.74 -40.51
CA TRP A 26 33.45 -21.75 -40.92
C TRP A 26 31.98 -22.21 -40.99
N LEU A 27 31.24 -22.06 -39.89
CA LEU A 27 30.23 -20.98 -39.74
C LEU A 27 29.67 -21.00 -38.30
N ALA A 28 30.14 -20.08 -37.48
CA ALA A 28 29.45 -19.73 -36.24
C ALA A 28 28.22 -18.90 -36.61
N VAL A 29 27.05 -19.53 -36.72
CA VAL A 29 25.77 -18.79 -36.64
C VAL A 29 25.49 -18.59 -35.17
N ALA A 30 26.09 -17.54 -34.60
CA ALA A 30 25.67 -16.99 -33.34
C ALA A 30 24.26 -16.42 -33.55
N LEU A 31 23.24 -17.24 -33.28
CA LEU A 31 21.87 -16.77 -33.17
C LEU A 31 21.81 -15.92 -31.90
N ALA A 32 22.09 -14.62 -32.07
CA ALA A 32 21.89 -13.63 -31.03
C ALA A 32 20.39 -13.57 -30.74
N TRP A 33 19.99 -14.24 -29.64
CA TRP A 33 18.69 -14.04 -29.03
C TRP A 33 18.65 -12.61 -28.54
N PHE A 34 18.10 -11.72 -29.36
CA PHE A 34 17.75 -10.36 -28.99
C PHE A 34 16.61 -10.47 -27.97
N VAL A 35 16.95 -10.47 -26.68
CA VAL A 35 15.99 -10.22 -25.62
C VAL A 35 15.57 -8.76 -25.78
N SER A 36 14.42 -8.53 -26.40
CA SER A 36 13.78 -7.22 -26.42
C SER A 36 13.42 -6.85 -24.99
N ALA A 37 14.26 -6.05 -24.34
CA ALA A 37 13.87 -5.31 -23.15
C ALA A 37 12.79 -4.32 -23.59
N GLN A 38 11.55 -4.57 -23.17
CA GLN A 38 10.49 -3.58 -23.30
C GLN A 38 10.85 -2.40 -22.39
N SER A 39 11.54 -1.41 -22.95
CA SER A 39 11.75 -0.12 -22.30
C SER A 39 10.47 0.68 -22.46
N LEU A 40 9.79 0.99 -21.35
CA LEU A 40 8.77 2.03 -21.36
C LEU A 40 9.40 3.32 -21.89
N GLU A 41 8.74 3.96 -22.85
CA GLU A 41 9.28 5.13 -23.54
C GLU A 41 9.55 6.26 -22.53
N ALA A 42 10.66 6.99 -22.72
CA ALA A 42 10.98 8.12 -21.87
C ALA A 42 9.84 9.15 -21.97
N ARG A 43 9.26 9.52 -20.83
CA ARG A 43 8.18 10.51 -20.76
C ARG A 43 8.50 11.59 -19.74
N ARG A 44 7.77 12.69 -19.82
CA ARG A 44 7.87 13.76 -18.83
C ARG A 44 7.09 13.39 -17.57
N TRP A 45 7.79 13.30 -16.46
CA TRP A 45 7.27 13.10 -15.11
C TRP A 45 7.14 14.44 -14.42
N THR A 46 6.11 14.64 -13.63
CA THR A 46 5.78 15.91 -12.97
C THR A 46 5.45 15.66 -11.51
N ASP A 47 5.99 16.49 -10.62
CA ASP A 47 5.63 16.49 -9.22
C ASP A 47 4.39 17.35 -8.93
N ARG A 48 3.87 17.30 -7.71
CA ARG A 48 2.71 18.12 -7.29
C ARG A 48 2.96 19.64 -7.33
N ARG A 49 4.21 20.08 -7.48
CA ARG A 49 4.60 21.50 -7.59
C ARG A 49 4.78 21.91 -9.06
N GLY A 50 4.49 21.03 -10.02
CA GLY A 50 4.63 21.29 -11.45
C GLY A 50 6.07 21.19 -11.96
N ARG A 51 7.04 20.77 -11.14
CA ARG A 51 8.42 20.54 -11.58
C ARG A 51 8.45 19.22 -12.32
N GLY A 52 9.11 19.20 -13.48
CA GLY A 52 9.12 18.01 -14.33
C GLY A 52 10.50 17.58 -14.80
N VAL A 53 10.63 16.29 -15.06
CA VAL A 53 11.86 15.64 -15.51
C VAL A 53 11.55 14.57 -16.54
N ASP A 54 12.41 14.42 -17.54
CA ASP A 54 12.24 13.40 -18.58
C ASP A 54 12.96 12.12 -18.15
N ALA A 55 12.19 11.04 -18.03
CA ALA A 55 12.68 9.76 -17.53
C ALA A 55 11.82 8.59 -18.01
N THR A 56 12.41 7.40 -17.95
CA THR A 56 11.73 6.12 -18.13
C THR A 56 11.33 5.53 -16.78
N PHE A 57 10.10 5.03 -16.66
CA PHE A 57 9.70 4.22 -15.50
C PHE A 57 10.44 2.90 -15.54
N VAL A 58 11.13 2.56 -14.45
CA VAL A 58 11.83 1.28 -14.32
C VAL A 58 11.00 0.32 -13.49
N ARG A 59 10.57 0.73 -12.29
CA ARG A 59 9.78 -0.08 -11.35
C ARG A 59 9.29 0.76 -10.18
N LEU A 60 8.41 0.17 -9.37
CA LEU A 60 8.05 0.67 -8.05
C LEU A 60 8.78 -0.18 -6.98
N LEU A 61 9.31 0.47 -5.95
CA LEU A 61 9.95 -0.16 -4.79
C LEU A 61 9.30 0.39 -3.52
N GLY A 62 8.39 -0.37 -2.93
CA GLY A 62 7.58 0.14 -1.82
C GLY A 62 6.74 1.34 -2.28
N GLU A 63 6.95 2.49 -1.66
CA GLU A 63 6.29 3.76 -2.02
C GLU A 63 7.13 4.64 -2.95
N GLU A 64 8.31 4.17 -3.41
CA GLU A 64 9.21 4.95 -4.26
C GLU A 64 9.17 4.47 -5.71
N VAL A 65 8.91 5.39 -6.63
CA VAL A 65 9.03 5.20 -8.07
C VAL A 65 10.49 5.31 -8.47
N VAL A 66 11.00 4.28 -9.11
CA VAL A 66 12.36 4.26 -9.67
C VAL A 66 12.28 4.73 -11.11
N LEU A 67 12.89 5.88 -11.38
CA LEU A 67 12.95 6.51 -12.69
C LEU A 67 14.39 6.52 -13.20
N GLN A 68 14.57 6.20 -14.47
CA GLN A 68 15.85 6.38 -15.16
C GLN A 68 15.79 7.64 -16.01
N LEU A 69 16.59 8.63 -15.66
CA LEU A 69 16.73 9.87 -16.40
C LEU A 69 17.34 9.62 -17.78
N SER A 70 17.12 10.54 -18.72
CA SER A 70 17.70 10.47 -20.07
C SER A 70 19.24 10.40 -20.10
N ASN A 71 19.90 10.90 -19.05
CA ASN A 71 21.36 10.77 -18.87
C ASN A 71 21.80 9.42 -18.28
N GLY A 72 20.89 8.45 -18.15
CA GLY A 72 21.14 7.12 -17.60
C GLY A 72 21.12 7.03 -16.07
N LYS A 73 21.09 8.16 -15.35
CA LYS A 73 21.06 8.18 -13.88
C LYS A 73 19.71 7.68 -13.36
N VAL A 74 19.75 6.78 -12.38
CA VAL A 74 18.55 6.29 -11.69
C VAL A 74 18.26 7.16 -10.47
N VAL A 75 17.02 7.60 -10.33
CA VAL A 75 16.51 8.36 -9.18
C VAL A 75 15.30 7.65 -8.58
N LYS A 76 15.13 7.82 -7.26
CA LYS A 76 13.96 7.34 -6.53
C LYS A 76 13.13 8.54 -6.12
N VAL A 77 11.84 8.48 -6.41
CA VAL A 77 10.90 9.58 -6.14
C VAL A 77 9.71 9.00 -5.39
N PRO A 78 9.29 9.55 -4.24
CA PRO A 78 8.09 9.10 -3.54
C PRO A 78 6.87 9.19 -4.46
N LEU A 79 6.11 8.10 -4.62
CA LEU A 79 4.92 8.03 -5.48
C LEU A 79 3.92 9.13 -5.11
N ALA A 80 3.71 9.38 -3.82
CA ALA A 80 2.82 10.42 -3.31
C ALA A 80 3.22 11.85 -3.69
N SER A 81 4.48 12.07 -4.09
CA SER A 81 4.97 13.39 -4.53
C SER A 81 4.72 13.68 -6.00
N LEU A 82 4.38 12.64 -6.79
CA LEU A 82 4.08 12.77 -8.21
C LEU A 82 2.69 13.38 -8.44
N SER A 83 2.50 13.90 -9.65
CA SER A 83 1.21 14.37 -10.15
C SER A 83 0.23 13.21 -10.31
N ASP A 84 -1.07 13.48 -10.23
CA ASP A 84 -2.10 12.45 -10.37
C ASP A 84 -2.03 11.68 -11.71
N PRO A 85 -1.77 12.33 -12.86
CA PRO A 85 -1.54 11.61 -14.12
C PRO A 85 -0.36 10.64 -14.07
N ASP A 86 0.73 11.00 -13.38
CA ASP A 86 1.90 10.14 -13.27
C ASP A 86 1.70 8.98 -12.30
N ILE A 87 0.98 9.22 -11.21
CA ILE A 87 0.54 8.15 -10.31
C ILE A 87 -0.35 7.16 -11.08
N ALA A 88 -1.30 7.66 -11.88
CA ALA A 88 -2.17 6.82 -12.71
C ALA A 88 -1.36 5.99 -13.72
N PHE A 89 -0.37 6.60 -14.38
CA PHE A 89 0.52 5.89 -15.30
C PHE A 89 1.31 4.77 -14.62
N VAL A 90 1.87 5.01 -13.43
CA VAL A 90 2.58 3.98 -12.67
C VAL A 90 1.65 2.83 -12.32
N ARG A 91 0.43 3.13 -11.86
CA ARG A 91 -0.58 2.11 -11.53
C ARG A 91 -0.94 1.27 -12.76
N GLY A 92 -1.24 1.91 -13.89
CA GLY A 92 -1.52 1.22 -15.15
C GLY A 92 -0.36 0.32 -15.58
N SER A 93 0.87 0.83 -15.54
CA SER A 93 2.07 0.06 -15.89
C SER A 93 2.27 -1.19 -15.00
N LEU A 94 1.91 -1.10 -13.72
CA LEU A 94 1.98 -2.25 -12.81
C LEU A 94 0.88 -3.27 -13.13
N LEU A 95 -0.35 -2.82 -13.38
CA LEU A 95 -1.46 -3.68 -13.76
C LEU A 95 -1.18 -4.43 -15.06
N ASP A 96 -0.64 -3.75 -16.08
CA ASP A 96 -0.26 -4.35 -17.36
C ASP A 96 0.84 -5.41 -17.19
N ALA A 97 1.74 -5.21 -16.24
CA ALA A 97 2.76 -6.20 -15.87
C ALA A 97 2.23 -7.33 -14.97
N GLY A 98 0.94 -7.32 -14.60
CA GLY A 98 0.32 -8.25 -13.64
C GLY A 98 0.87 -8.10 -12.22
N ILE A 99 1.49 -6.95 -11.89
CA ILE A 99 2.05 -6.65 -10.58
C ILE A 99 0.98 -5.95 -9.74
N ARG A 100 0.69 -6.50 -8.57
CA ARG A 100 -0.21 -5.91 -7.57
C ARG A 100 0.40 -5.93 -6.18
N VAL A 101 -0.21 -5.20 -5.26
CA VAL A 101 0.17 -5.21 -3.85
C VAL A 101 -0.54 -6.38 -3.17
N TRP A 102 0.25 -7.35 -2.73
CA TRP A 102 -0.16 -8.46 -1.89
C TRP A 102 -0.03 -8.06 -0.44
N THR A 103 -1.02 -8.39 0.37
CA THR A 103 -1.10 -8.09 1.78
C THR A 103 -1.34 -9.36 2.57
N ASP A 104 -0.56 -9.58 3.61
CA ASP A 104 -0.80 -10.71 4.52
C ASP A 104 -1.77 -10.32 5.66
N VAL A 105 -2.15 -11.29 6.49
CA VAL A 105 -3.05 -11.08 7.64
C VAL A 105 -2.48 -10.11 8.68
N SER A 106 -1.16 -10.02 8.80
CA SER A 106 -0.47 -9.05 9.67
C SER A 106 -0.43 -7.64 9.09
N GLY A 107 -0.81 -7.48 7.82
CA GLY A 107 -0.81 -6.21 7.10
C GLY A 107 0.54 -5.86 6.46
N ARG A 108 1.49 -6.79 6.39
CA ARG A 108 2.71 -6.59 5.59
C ARG A 108 2.33 -6.63 4.12
N GLN A 109 2.95 -5.75 3.35
CA GLN A 109 2.65 -5.58 1.93
C GLN A 109 3.87 -5.84 1.04
N VAL A 110 3.66 -6.46 -0.12
CA VAL A 110 4.69 -6.68 -1.13
C VAL A 110 4.12 -6.51 -2.54
N GLN A 111 4.87 -5.87 -3.43
CA GLN A 111 4.52 -5.80 -4.85
C GLN A 111 5.04 -7.03 -5.57
N ALA A 112 4.15 -7.79 -6.17
CA ALA A 112 4.51 -9.03 -6.83
C ALA A 112 3.50 -9.42 -7.92
N GLN A 113 3.95 -10.27 -8.83
CA GLN A 113 3.12 -10.93 -9.82
C GLN A 113 2.61 -12.28 -9.29
N TYR A 114 1.34 -12.61 -9.54
CA TYR A 114 0.82 -13.97 -9.32
C TYR A 114 1.48 -14.95 -10.29
N MET A 115 2.02 -16.07 -9.79
CA MET A 115 2.58 -17.12 -10.66
C MET A 115 1.68 -18.35 -10.73
N ARG A 116 1.37 -18.94 -9.56
CA ARG A 116 0.58 -20.18 -9.45
C ARG A 116 0.20 -20.46 -8.00
N VAL A 117 -0.67 -21.45 -7.81
CA VAL A 117 -0.86 -22.13 -6.52
C VAL A 117 -0.31 -23.55 -6.61
N ALA A 118 0.34 -24.01 -5.54
CA ALA A 118 0.67 -25.43 -5.34
C ALA A 118 0.88 -25.72 -3.86
N ASP A 119 0.49 -26.92 -3.42
CA ASP A 119 0.69 -27.40 -2.06
C ASP A 119 0.09 -26.45 -0.99
N GLY A 120 -1.05 -25.83 -1.29
CA GLY A 120 -1.70 -24.85 -0.41
C GLY A 120 -1.01 -23.48 -0.34
N LYS A 121 0.03 -23.27 -1.16
CA LYS A 121 0.84 -22.04 -1.18
C LYS A 121 0.63 -21.26 -2.47
N VAL A 122 0.60 -19.95 -2.34
CA VAL A 122 0.59 -19.00 -3.45
C VAL A 122 2.04 -18.62 -3.77
N TYR A 123 2.45 -18.87 -5.01
CA TYR A 123 3.76 -18.48 -5.49
C TYR A 123 3.64 -17.11 -6.16
N ILE A 124 4.33 -16.13 -5.60
CA ILE A 124 4.37 -14.76 -6.10
C ILE A 124 5.79 -14.40 -6.52
N LYS A 125 5.94 -13.61 -7.58
CA LYS A 125 7.24 -13.17 -8.09
C LYS A 125 7.44 -11.69 -7.81
N ALA A 126 8.43 -11.37 -6.97
CA ALA A 126 8.83 -10.02 -6.62
C ALA A 126 10.32 -9.83 -6.91
N ASN A 127 10.70 -8.71 -7.53
CA ASN A 127 12.10 -8.39 -7.84
C ASN A 127 12.86 -9.52 -8.59
N GLY A 128 12.16 -10.28 -9.45
CA GLY A 128 12.72 -11.41 -10.18
C GLY A 128 12.79 -12.73 -9.39
N GLN A 129 12.54 -12.71 -8.09
CA GLN A 129 12.53 -13.89 -7.23
C GLN A 129 11.10 -14.38 -6.99
N THR A 130 10.89 -15.69 -7.12
CA THR A 130 9.62 -16.33 -6.77
C THR A 130 9.69 -16.83 -5.33
N SER A 131 8.69 -16.43 -4.53
CA SER A 131 8.58 -16.83 -3.13
C SER A 131 7.22 -17.50 -2.87
N PRO A 132 7.17 -18.59 -2.09
CA PRO A 132 5.92 -19.16 -1.62
C PRO A 132 5.37 -18.36 -0.43
N VAL A 133 4.05 -18.17 -0.40
CA VAL A 133 3.29 -17.59 0.71
C VAL A 133 2.15 -18.56 1.04
N GLU A 134 1.91 -18.84 2.32
CA GLU A 134 0.78 -19.68 2.73
C GLU A 134 -0.54 -18.99 2.33
N PHE A 135 -1.46 -19.71 1.69
CA PHE A 135 -2.72 -19.12 1.24
C PHE A 135 -3.52 -18.50 2.39
N THR A 136 -3.55 -19.16 3.55
CA THR A 136 -4.25 -18.70 4.74
C THR A 136 -3.66 -17.44 5.36
N ASP A 137 -2.38 -17.16 5.09
CA ASP A 137 -1.69 -15.99 5.62
C ASP A 137 -1.97 -14.74 4.77
N LEU A 138 -2.57 -14.87 3.59
CA LEU A 138 -2.96 -13.73 2.77
C LEU A 138 -4.19 -13.02 3.33
N SER A 139 -4.35 -11.74 3.00
CA SER A 139 -5.58 -10.98 3.26
C SER A 139 -6.79 -11.62 2.60
N THR A 140 -8.00 -11.34 3.08
CA THR A 140 -9.23 -11.87 2.46
C THR A 140 -9.35 -11.45 1.00
N ALA A 141 -9.00 -10.19 0.69
CA ALA A 141 -9.00 -9.68 -0.68
C ALA A 141 -8.04 -10.45 -1.59
N ASP A 142 -6.83 -10.74 -1.11
CA ASP A 142 -5.84 -11.50 -1.88
C ASP A 142 -6.21 -12.98 -2.03
N ARG A 143 -6.81 -13.58 -1.01
CA ARG A 143 -7.34 -14.94 -1.10
C ARG A 143 -8.46 -15.04 -2.15
N LEU A 144 -9.37 -14.06 -2.17
CA LEU A 144 -10.42 -13.97 -3.18
C LEU A 144 -9.85 -13.82 -4.59
N TYR A 145 -8.88 -12.93 -4.77
CA TYR A 145 -8.18 -12.77 -6.05
C TYR A 145 -7.53 -14.08 -6.52
N VAL A 146 -6.85 -14.81 -5.63
CA VAL A 146 -6.24 -16.10 -6.00
C VAL A 146 -7.32 -17.13 -6.39
N ARG A 147 -8.46 -17.15 -5.69
CA ARG A 147 -9.58 -18.04 -6.05
C ARG A 147 -10.14 -17.71 -7.43
N GLU A 148 -10.30 -16.43 -7.76
CA GLU A 148 -10.71 -15.98 -9.10
C GLU A 148 -9.72 -16.43 -10.18
N GLN A 149 -8.41 -16.27 -9.94
CA GLN A 149 -7.37 -16.75 -10.85
C GLN A 149 -7.37 -18.26 -11.07
N LEU A 150 -7.77 -19.04 -10.05
CA LEU A 150 -7.94 -20.48 -10.19
C LEU A 150 -9.28 -20.84 -10.84
N ASP A 151 -10.31 -20.04 -10.67
CA ASP A 151 -11.61 -20.24 -11.31
C ASP A 151 -11.51 -20.13 -12.83
N GLU A 152 -10.83 -19.08 -13.30
CA GLU A 152 -10.49 -18.87 -14.72
C GLU A 152 -9.76 -20.06 -15.34
N LYS A 153 -8.95 -20.75 -14.53
CA LYS A 153 -8.14 -21.91 -14.94
C LYS A 153 -8.81 -23.25 -14.63
N SER A 154 -9.99 -23.24 -14.00
CA SER A 154 -10.68 -24.45 -13.50
C SER A 154 -9.81 -25.32 -12.56
N GLU A 155 -9.01 -24.66 -11.71
CA GLU A 155 -8.05 -25.25 -10.78
C GLU A 155 -8.44 -25.07 -9.29
N GLN A 156 -9.73 -24.84 -8.98
CA GLN A 156 -10.15 -24.46 -7.61
C GLN A 156 -9.81 -25.52 -6.54
N LYS A 157 -9.62 -26.78 -6.94
CA LYS A 157 -9.23 -27.90 -6.06
C LYS A 157 -7.83 -27.77 -5.43
N LEU A 158 -7.01 -26.81 -5.87
CA LEU A 158 -5.66 -26.60 -5.34
C LEU A 158 -5.63 -25.89 -3.98
N LEU A 159 -6.77 -25.33 -3.57
CA LEU A 159 -6.94 -24.63 -2.31
C LEU A 159 -8.00 -25.32 -1.44
N PRO A 160 -7.97 -25.11 -0.12
CA PRO A 160 -9.10 -25.48 0.72
C PRO A 160 -10.39 -24.81 0.21
N PRO A 161 -11.56 -25.42 0.42
CA PRO A 161 -12.84 -24.80 0.07
C PRO A 161 -12.97 -23.42 0.73
N ALA A 162 -13.71 -22.51 0.08
CA ALA A 162 -13.96 -21.19 0.64
C ALA A 162 -14.83 -21.32 1.89
N ASP A 163 -14.36 -20.76 3.00
CA ASP A 163 -15.21 -20.61 4.18
C ASP A 163 -16.23 -19.49 3.92
N ALA A 164 -17.43 -19.60 4.50
CA ALA A 164 -18.44 -18.54 4.40
C ALA A 164 -17.93 -17.17 4.93
N SER A 165 -16.88 -17.19 5.76
CA SER A 165 -16.20 -16.00 6.28
C SER A 165 -15.23 -15.35 5.27
N GLU A 166 -14.96 -15.96 4.12
CA GLU A 166 -14.10 -15.38 3.06
C GLU A 166 -14.88 -14.46 2.11
N SER A 167 -15.97 -13.85 2.55
CA SER A 167 -16.71 -12.86 1.76
C SER A 167 -16.50 -11.46 2.31
N LEU A 168 -16.22 -10.52 1.41
CA LEU A 168 -16.16 -9.11 1.76
C LEU A 168 -17.57 -8.49 1.67
N PRO A 169 -17.91 -7.52 2.55
CA PRO A 169 -19.15 -6.79 2.46
C PRO A 169 -19.25 -6.01 1.14
N PRO A 170 -20.46 -5.59 0.73
CA PRO A 170 -20.64 -4.76 -0.45
C PRO A 170 -19.74 -3.51 -0.44
N PRO A 171 -19.24 -3.06 -1.60
CA PRO A 171 -18.39 -1.87 -1.67
C PRO A 171 -19.17 -0.62 -1.28
N ARG A 172 -18.49 0.31 -0.61
CA ARG A 172 -19.02 1.63 -0.25
C ARG A 172 -17.97 2.71 -0.47
N ALA A 173 -18.40 3.98 -0.47
CA ALA A 173 -17.50 5.12 -0.45
C ALA A 173 -17.04 5.39 0.99
N TRP A 174 -15.73 5.53 1.16
CA TRP A 174 -15.03 5.85 2.40
C TRP A 174 -14.43 7.24 2.25
N ALA A 175 -14.75 8.16 3.14
CA ALA A 175 -14.21 9.51 3.17
C ALA A 175 -13.02 9.60 4.14
N ASP A 176 -11.98 10.34 3.75
CA ASP A 176 -10.97 10.83 4.69
C ASP A 176 -11.42 12.12 5.41
N GLU A 177 -10.64 12.60 6.38
CA GLU A 177 -10.89 13.88 7.09
C GLU A 177 -10.94 15.10 6.13
N ASP A 178 -10.31 15.01 4.95
CA ASP A 178 -10.32 16.06 3.90
C ASP A 178 -11.55 15.92 2.96
N GLY A 179 -12.41 14.92 3.17
CA GLY A 179 -13.56 14.61 2.32
C GLY A 179 -13.24 13.87 1.02
N ARG A 180 -11.99 13.40 0.83
CA ARG A 180 -11.63 12.58 -0.33
C ARG A 180 -12.25 11.20 -0.21
N LEU A 181 -12.85 10.74 -1.30
CA LEU A 181 -13.54 9.45 -1.34
C LEU A 181 -12.65 8.36 -1.92
N VAL A 182 -12.70 7.19 -1.29
CA VAL A 182 -12.17 5.91 -1.78
C VAL A 182 -13.33 4.92 -1.86
N GLN A 183 -13.53 4.27 -3.00
CA GLN A 183 -14.55 3.23 -3.13
C GLN A 183 -13.92 1.85 -2.88
N GLY A 184 -14.48 1.08 -1.96
CA GLY A 184 -13.95 -0.23 -1.63
C GLY A 184 -14.79 -1.00 -0.61
N GLN A 185 -14.41 -2.25 -0.39
CA GLN A 185 -15.04 -3.13 0.60
C GLN A 185 -14.22 -3.12 1.89
N PHE A 186 -14.88 -3.20 3.04
CA PHE A 186 -14.20 -3.36 4.31
C PHE A 186 -13.68 -4.80 4.46
N ASP A 187 -12.36 -4.98 4.59
CA ASP A 187 -11.77 -6.29 4.90
C ASP A 187 -11.71 -6.50 6.43
N ARG A 188 -10.94 -5.66 7.13
CA ARG A 188 -10.74 -5.79 8.59
C ARG A 188 -10.18 -4.53 9.22
N VAL A 189 -10.12 -4.53 10.56
CA VAL A 189 -9.31 -3.60 11.35
C VAL A 189 -8.22 -4.36 12.09
N ALA A 190 -7.00 -3.84 12.06
CA ALA A 190 -5.91 -4.32 12.90
C ALA A 190 -4.96 -3.17 13.24
N SER A 191 -4.52 -3.11 14.50
CA SER A 191 -3.51 -2.15 14.97
C SER A 191 -3.85 -0.68 14.67
N GLY A 192 -5.11 -0.28 14.85
CA GLY A 192 -5.59 1.09 14.57
C GLY A 192 -5.62 1.46 13.08
N LYS A 193 -5.50 0.47 12.19
CA LYS A 193 -5.57 0.64 10.74
C LYS A 193 -6.75 -0.15 10.18
N VAL A 194 -7.38 0.43 9.18
CA VAL A 194 -8.48 -0.13 8.42
C VAL A 194 -7.93 -0.67 7.11
N PHE A 195 -8.26 -1.92 6.81
CA PHE A 195 -7.86 -2.60 5.58
C PHE A 195 -9.08 -2.62 4.67
N LEU A 196 -8.98 -1.99 3.52
CA LEU A 196 -10.02 -1.87 2.51
C LEU A 196 -9.61 -2.64 1.27
N ALA A 197 -10.49 -3.47 0.71
CA ALA A 197 -10.30 -4.02 -0.62
C ALA A 197 -10.76 -3.01 -1.67
N VAL A 198 -9.82 -2.49 -2.45
CA VAL A 198 -10.02 -1.50 -3.50
C VAL A 198 -9.48 -2.12 -4.79
N GLU A 199 -10.34 -2.25 -5.81
CA GLU A 199 -9.96 -2.85 -7.11
C GLU A 199 -9.28 -4.22 -6.95
N GLY A 200 -9.78 -5.02 -6.00
CA GLY A 200 -9.26 -6.34 -5.70
C GLY A 200 -7.97 -6.36 -4.89
N ALA A 201 -7.35 -5.23 -4.53
CA ALA A 201 -6.15 -5.15 -3.69
C ALA A 201 -6.41 -4.50 -2.32
N THR A 202 -5.61 -4.82 -1.31
CA THR A 202 -5.79 -4.22 0.03
C THR A 202 -5.10 -2.87 0.14
N GLN A 203 -5.87 -1.83 0.41
CA GLN A 203 -5.42 -0.51 0.83
C GLN A 203 -5.49 -0.39 2.35
N VAL A 204 -4.43 0.12 2.98
CA VAL A 204 -4.36 0.32 4.43
C VAL A 204 -4.52 1.80 4.74
N VAL A 205 -5.54 2.14 5.54
CA VAL A 205 -5.85 3.51 5.93
C VAL A 205 -5.80 3.62 7.45
N PRO A 206 -5.09 4.61 8.04
CA PRO A 206 -5.17 4.85 9.48
C PRO A 206 -6.62 5.18 9.88
N PHE A 207 -7.14 4.54 10.93
CA PHE A 207 -8.53 4.73 11.36
C PHE A 207 -8.84 6.22 11.64
N GLU A 208 -7.91 6.90 12.30
CA GLU A 208 -8.03 8.33 12.65
C GLU A 208 -8.15 9.27 11.46
N LYS A 209 -7.75 8.82 10.26
CA LYS A 209 -7.82 9.64 9.04
C LYS A 209 -9.14 9.48 8.30
N LEU A 210 -10.00 8.55 8.71
CA LEU A 210 -11.33 8.40 8.14
C LEU A 210 -12.27 9.47 8.71
N SER A 211 -13.30 9.82 7.95
CA SER A 211 -14.35 10.72 8.41
C SER A 211 -15.03 10.19 9.68
N ASP A 212 -15.58 11.09 10.51
CA ASP A 212 -16.31 10.68 11.72
C ASP A 212 -17.45 9.71 11.41
N ALA A 213 -18.15 9.92 10.30
CA ALA A 213 -19.23 9.04 9.84
C ALA A 213 -18.72 7.61 9.52
N ASP A 214 -17.55 7.49 8.90
CA ASP A 214 -16.94 6.19 8.60
C ASP A 214 -16.35 5.53 9.84
N GLN A 215 -15.80 6.31 10.76
CA GLN A 215 -15.35 5.83 12.05
C GLN A 215 -16.51 5.25 12.87
N ASP A 216 -17.65 5.93 12.89
CA ASP A 216 -18.86 5.46 13.57
C ASP A 216 -19.44 4.22 12.90
N TYR A 217 -19.51 4.18 11.56
CA TYR A 217 -19.91 2.98 10.82
C TYR A 217 -19.07 1.75 11.19
N LEU A 218 -17.74 1.89 11.24
CA LEU A 218 -16.84 0.80 11.60
C LEU A 218 -17.05 0.36 13.06
N ARG A 219 -17.31 1.30 13.95
CA ARG A 219 -17.57 1.00 15.37
C ARG A 219 -18.85 0.21 15.54
N GLU A 220 -19.95 0.65 14.94
CA GLU A 220 -21.23 -0.08 14.98
C GLU A 220 -21.09 -1.49 14.39
N ARG A 221 -20.42 -1.60 13.23
CA ARG A 221 -20.18 -2.89 12.59
C ARG A 221 -19.38 -3.84 13.45
N LEU A 222 -18.28 -3.37 14.05
CA LEU A 222 -17.41 -4.19 14.88
C LEU A 222 -18.03 -4.49 16.25
N GLU A 223 -18.90 -3.62 16.78
CA GLU A 223 -19.67 -3.86 18.00
C GLU A 223 -20.55 -5.11 17.83
N LEU A 224 -21.25 -5.22 16.70
CA LEU A 224 -22.06 -6.41 16.37
C LEU A 224 -21.24 -7.70 16.29
N GLN A 225 -19.93 -7.59 16.12
CA GLN A 225 -19.00 -8.71 16.05
C GLN A 225 -18.20 -8.91 17.36
N GLY A 226 -18.40 -8.07 18.38
CA GLY A 226 -17.60 -8.07 19.61
C GLY A 226 -16.15 -7.58 19.41
N LEU A 227 -15.85 -6.93 18.29
CA LEU A 227 -14.51 -6.51 17.87
C LEU A 227 -14.28 -5.00 18.00
N ALA A 228 -15.23 -4.24 18.56
CA ALA A 228 -15.08 -2.79 18.71
C ALA A 228 -13.84 -2.37 19.51
N HIS A 229 -13.34 -3.25 20.39
CA HIS A 229 -12.12 -3.06 21.18
C HIS A 229 -10.84 -2.91 20.32
N LEU A 230 -10.88 -3.28 19.03
CA LEU A 230 -9.76 -3.09 18.10
C LEU A 230 -9.65 -1.66 17.56
N LEU A 231 -10.70 -0.86 17.74
CA LEU A 231 -10.72 0.53 17.34
C LEU A 231 -10.18 1.42 18.46
N PRO A 232 -9.49 2.52 18.11
CA PRO A 232 -9.25 3.61 19.03
C PRO A 232 -10.57 4.10 19.67
N PRO A 233 -10.52 4.54 20.95
CA PRO A 233 -11.68 5.14 21.60
C PRO A 233 -12.15 6.35 20.80
N LYS A 234 -13.46 6.59 20.77
CA LYS A 234 -14.01 7.79 20.13
C LYS A 234 -13.34 9.00 20.78
N ARG A 235 -12.83 9.94 19.97
CA ARG A 235 -12.38 11.25 20.49
C ARG A 235 -13.59 11.85 21.20
N GLN A 236 -13.60 11.81 22.52
CA GLN A 236 -14.47 12.69 23.27
C GLN A 236 -14.00 14.10 22.91
N PRO A 237 -14.90 15.05 22.56
CA PRO A 237 -14.50 16.43 22.59
C PRO A 237 -13.87 16.61 23.97
N GLU A 238 -12.60 17.00 24.02
CA GLU A 238 -12.01 17.41 25.30
C GLU A 238 -13.05 18.36 25.88
N PRO A 239 -13.64 18.06 27.06
CA PRO A 239 -14.51 19.01 27.71
C PRO A 239 -13.75 20.32 27.64
N PRO A 240 -14.35 21.39 27.06
CA PRO A 240 -13.64 22.61 26.71
C PRO A 240 -12.76 22.86 27.88
N ALA A 241 -11.42 22.80 27.69
CA ALA A 241 -10.47 22.82 28.79
C ALA A 241 -11.08 23.82 29.74
N ILE A 242 -11.60 23.33 30.87
CA ILE A 242 -11.99 24.24 31.91
C ILE A 242 -10.63 24.86 32.09
N GLU A 243 -10.51 26.10 31.60
CA GLU A 243 -9.48 27.01 32.00
C GLU A 243 -9.60 26.82 33.48
N VAL A 244 -8.70 25.98 34.02
CA VAL A 244 -8.49 25.87 35.44
C VAL A 244 -8.03 27.28 35.63
N ALA A 245 -9.01 28.15 35.91
CA ALA A 245 -8.83 29.49 36.37
C ALA A 245 -7.78 29.24 37.39
N ALA A 246 -6.56 29.64 37.02
CA ALA A 246 -5.39 29.25 37.75
C ALA A 246 -5.80 29.55 39.17
N VAL A 247 -5.78 28.53 40.03
CA VAL A 247 -5.60 28.82 41.43
C VAL A 247 -4.22 29.43 41.41
N ALA A 248 -4.21 30.75 41.18
CA ALA A 248 -3.08 31.57 41.40
C ALA A 248 -2.64 31.18 42.81
N PRO A 249 -1.35 30.90 43.05
CA PRO A 249 -0.86 31.07 44.41
C PRO A 249 -1.41 32.43 44.88
N PRO A 250 -1.90 32.55 46.13
CA PRO A 250 -2.38 33.84 46.62
C PRO A 250 -1.29 34.85 46.28
N SER A 251 -1.63 35.79 45.39
CA SER A 251 -0.77 36.92 45.12
C SER A 251 -0.46 37.52 46.49
N PRO A 252 0.81 37.84 46.81
CA PRO A 252 1.09 38.60 48.01
C PRO A 252 0.17 39.82 47.98
N GLU A 253 -0.52 40.00 49.09
CA GLU A 253 -1.25 41.17 49.50
C GLU A 253 -0.67 42.44 48.84
N PRO A 254 -1.48 43.29 48.20
CA PRO A 254 -0.97 44.57 47.74
C PRO A 254 -0.47 45.31 48.98
N GLU A 255 0.85 45.49 49.07
CA GLU A 255 1.41 46.47 49.99
C GLU A 255 0.65 47.79 49.78
N PRO A 256 0.32 48.51 50.87
CA PRO A 256 -0.36 49.78 50.75
C PRO A 256 0.50 50.73 49.92
N THR A 257 0.06 51.03 48.71
CA THR A 257 0.57 52.17 47.94
C THR A 257 0.59 53.38 48.88
N PRO A 258 1.72 54.12 49.01
CA PRO A 258 1.72 55.35 49.77
C PRO A 258 0.70 56.29 49.14
N SER A 259 -0.36 56.59 49.89
CA SER A 259 -1.30 57.65 49.58
C SER A 259 -0.51 58.95 49.58
N ILE A 260 -0.15 59.39 48.38
CA ILE A 260 0.39 60.73 48.13
C ILE A 260 -0.68 61.70 48.60
N ALA A 261 -0.36 62.44 49.66
CA ALA A 261 -1.20 63.49 50.19
C ALA A 261 -1.63 64.47 49.08
N PRO A 262 -2.88 64.95 49.07
CA PRO A 262 -3.29 65.98 48.12
C PRO A 262 -2.43 67.24 48.33
N PRO A 263 -2.04 67.95 47.26
CA PRO A 263 -1.32 69.20 47.40
C PRO A 263 -2.18 70.22 48.17
N PRO A 264 -1.57 71.08 49.02
CA PRO A 264 -2.31 72.08 49.76
C PRO A 264 -3.03 73.05 48.82
N LEU A 265 -4.30 73.34 49.13
CA LEU A 265 -5.10 74.34 48.43
C LEU A 265 -4.41 75.70 48.52
N PHE A 266 -4.06 76.26 47.37
CA PHE A 266 -3.54 77.62 47.25
C PHE A 266 -4.67 78.61 47.58
N ILE A 267 -4.61 79.25 48.75
CA ILE A 267 -5.52 80.33 49.13
C ILE A 267 -4.92 81.62 48.56
N PRO A 268 -5.58 82.33 47.62
CA PRO A 268 -5.08 83.61 47.14
C PRO A 268 -5.17 84.68 48.25
N PRO A 269 -4.22 85.62 48.33
CA PRO A 269 -4.25 86.68 49.33
C PRO A 269 -5.43 87.64 49.08
N PRO A 270 -6.02 88.23 50.13
CA PRO A 270 -7.08 89.22 49.98
C PRO A 270 -6.57 90.49 49.28
N PRO A 271 -7.45 91.20 48.55
CA PRO A 271 -7.08 92.43 47.87
C PRO A 271 -6.68 93.53 48.86
N PRO A 272 -5.79 94.45 48.46
CA PRO A 272 -5.35 95.54 49.33
C PRO A 272 -6.51 96.46 49.69
N VAL A 273 -6.58 96.82 50.97
CA VAL A 273 -7.44 97.91 51.46
C VAL A 273 -6.78 99.23 51.08
N VAL A 274 -7.55 100.11 50.42
CA VAL A 274 -7.19 101.49 50.07
C VAL A 274 -7.23 102.38 51.30
#